data_AF-A0A7C6AYE0-F1
#
_entry.id   AF-A0A7C6AYE0-F1
#
_cell.length_a   1.000
_cell.length_b   1.000
_cell.length_c   1.000
_cell.angle_alpha   90.00
_cell.angle_beta   90.00
_cell.angle_gamma   90.00
#
_symmetry.space_group_name_H-M   'P 1'
#
loop_
_entity.id
_entity.type
_entity.pdbx_description
1 polymer ?
#
loop_
_entity_poly.entity_id
_entity_poly.type
_entity_poly.pdbx_seq_one_letter_code
_entity_poly.pdbx_strand_id
1 'polypeptide(L)'
;MFLETVCKYLRIKCLFGEHDHMFEYLRRSLLRYCDWMVVHERPYLDHPEELEYPTEAWAAQEFRKATVLFLAAAFADPERASRYRLKAALFAEKAWEELNRFETWINPRTAAVIFNQAVWHLGQAASAACECCLQRTNNPLNVGPRERFLPQKALVRQMLTSAKLWPRIAVRLLNPYNCFRLAWILWRWRN
;
A
#
# COMPACT_ATOMS: atom_id res chain seq x y z
N MET A 1 -3.99 1.36 -3.01
CA MET A 1 -3.49 2.74 -3.09
C MET A 1 -1.97 2.79 -2.99
N PHE A 2 -1.32 2.68 -1.82
CA PHE A 2 0.15 2.90 -1.73
C PHE A 2 1.00 1.95 -2.61
N LEU A 3 0.74 0.64 -2.55
CA LEU A 3 1.53 -0.34 -3.32
C LEU A 3 1.27 -0.24 -4.82
N GLU A 4 0.05 0.06 -5.21
CA GLU A 4 -0.30 0.34 -6.61
C GLU A 4 0.48 1.55 -7.14
N THR A 5 0.60 2.62 -6.35
CA THR A 5 1.43 3.78 -6.69
C THR A 5 2.91 3.39 -6.83
N VAL A 6 3.43 2.52 -5.97
CA VAL A 6 4.80 1.99 -6.10
C VAL A 6 4.97 1.25 -7.43
N CYS A 7 4.03 0.38 -7.81
CA CYS A 7 4.08 -0.30 -9.11
C CYS A 7 4.11 0.69 -10.28
N LYS A 8 3.26 1.73 -10.24
CA LYS A 8 3.23 2.78 -11.27
C LYS A 8 4.54 3.56 -11.33
N TYR A 9 5.11 3.92 -10.18
CA TYR A 9 6.41 4.58 -10.10
C TYR A 9 7.52 3.72 -10.71
N LEU A 10 7.61 2.45 -10.32
CA LEU A 10 8.59 1.51 -10.89
C LEU A 10 8.41 1.37 -12.40
N ARG A 11 7.17 1.31 -12.89
CA ARG A 11 6.90 1.24 -14.33
C ARG A 11 7.41 2.48 -15.06
N ILE A 12 7.20 3.67 -14.50
CA ILE A 12 7.72 4.92 -15.05
C ILE A 12 9.25 4.86 -15.11
N LYS A 13 9.92 4.44 -14.03
CA LYS A 13 11.39 4.30 -14.03
C LYS A 13 11.88 3.33 -15.12
N CYS A 14 11.20 2.20 -15.31
CA CYS A 14 11.53 1.27 -16.39
C CYS A 14 11.37 1.90 -17.79
N LEU A 15 10.36 2.76 -18.00
CA LEU A 15 10.18 3.48 -19.27
C LEU A 15 11.34 4.45 -19.56
N PHE A 16 11.93 5.03 -18.52
CA PHE A 16 13.11 5.89 -18.63
C PHE A 16 14.45 5.13 -18.55
N GLY A 17 14.44 3.80 -18.39
CA GLY A 17 15.66 3.00 -18.21
C GLY A 17 16.39 3.26 -16.89
N GLU A 18 15.70 3.79 -15.87
CA GLU A 18 16.29 4.14 -14.58
C GLU A 18 16.20 2.99 -13.55
N HIS A 19 17.24 2.16 -13.50
CA HIS A 19 17.35 1.07 -12.53
C HIS A 19 18.30 1.42 -11.38
N ASP A 20 18.04 2.55 -10.72
CA ASP A 20 18.89 3.04 -9.64
C ASP A 20 18.64 2.34 -8.29
N HIS A 21 19.35 2.79 -7.25
CA HIS A 21 19.19 2.27 -5.89
C HIS A 21 17.75 2.32 -5.39
N MET A 22 17.02 3.40 -5.68
CA MET A 22 15.63 3.58 -5.23
C MET A 22 14.68 2.64 -5.95
N PHE A 23 14.91 2.39 -7.25
CA PHE A 23 14.18 1.39 -8.02
C PHE A 23 14.27 0.02 -7.34
N GLU A 24 15.49 -0.47 -7.08
CA GLU A 24 15.66 -1.81 -6.53
C GLU A 24 15.18 -1.90 -5.08
N TYR A 25 15.34 -0.85 -4.27
CA TYR A 25 14.79 -0.79 -2.91
C TYR A 25 13.27 -0.96 -2.90
N LEU A 26 12.57 -0.17 -3.74
CA LEU A 26 11.13 -0.22 -3.83
C LEU A 26 10.64 -1.54 -4.45
N ARG A 27 11.33 -2.05 -5.47
CA ARG A 27 11.03 -3.35 -6.08
C ARG A 27 11.13 -4.47 -5.04
N ARG A 28 12.23 -4.57 -4.29
CA ARG A 28 12.38 -5.61 -3.25
C ARG A 28 11.35 -5.46 -2.13
N SER A 29 11.04 -4.23 -1.73
CA SER A 29 10.01 -3.94 -0.72
C SER A 29 8.62 -4.38 -1.19
N LEU A 30 8.26 -4.04 -2.44
CA LEU A 30 7.02 -4.45 -3.08
C LEU A 30 6.91 -5.97 -3.14
N LEU A 31 7.93 -6.65 -3.69
CA LEU A 31 7.93 -8.11 -3.81
C LEU A 31 7.82 -8.79 -2.46
N ARG A 32 8.51 -8.29 -1.43
CA ARG A 32 8.42 -8.82 -0.06
C ARG A 32 7.00 -8.70 0.51
N TYR A 33 6.31 -7.60 0.23
CA TYR A 33 4.93 -7.43 0.67
C TYR A 33 3.97 -8.32 -0.12
N CYS A 34 4.14 -8.45 -1.44
CA CYS A 34 3.34 -9.35 -2.26
C CYS A 34 3.53 -10.83 -1.87
N ASP A 35 4.75 -11.25 -1.53
CA ASP A 35 5.03 -12.58 -0.96
C ASP A 35 4.19 -12.81 0.31
N TRP A 36 4.09 -11.79 1.18
CA TRP A 36 3.25 -11.86 2.38
C TRP A 36 1.76 -11.91 2.04
N MET A 37 1.29 -11.07 1.10
CA MET A 37 -0.11 -11.04 0.66
C MET A 37 -0.56 -12.41 0.12
N VAL A 38 0.25 -13.08 -0.70
CA VAL A 38 -0.12 -14.39 -1.26
C VAL A 38 -0.47 -15.40 -0.18
N VAL A 39 0.27 -15.38 0.93
CA VAL A 39 0.14 -16.36 2.00
C VAL A 39 -0.90 -15.95 3.05
N HIS A 40 -1.00 -14.65 3.38
CA HIS A 40 -1.74 -14.19 4.55
C HIS A 40 -3.02 -13.41 4.22
N GLU A 41 -3.11 -12.77 3.06
CA GLU A 41 -4.31 -12.02 2.71
C GLU A 41 -5.46 -12.95 2.33
N ARG A 42 -6.65 -12.58 2.81
CA ARG A 42 -7.91 -13.27 2.59
C ARG A 42 -8.99 -12.25 2.18
N PRO A 43 -10.04 -12.69 1.46
CA PRO A 43 -11.19 -11.85 1.19
C PRO A 43 -11.83 -11.32 2.47
N TYR A 44 -12.20 -10.03 2.50
CA TYR A 44 -12.78 -9.40 3.69
C TYR A 44 -14.10 -10.06 4.12
N LEU A 45 -14.93 -10.42 3.14
CA LEU A 45 -16.25 -11.00 3.39
C LEU A 45 -16.22 -12.49 3.76
N ASP A 46 -15.03 -13.12 3.83
CA ASP A 46 -14.90 -14.45 4.43
C ASP A 46 -15.01 -14.38 5.97
N HIS A 47 -14.78 -13.20 6.57
CA HIS A 47 -14.81 -12.96 8.02
C HIS A 47 -15.63 -11.68 8.32
N PRO A 48 -16.92 -11.64 7.91
CA PRO A 48 -17.74 -10.44 8.00
C PRO A 48 -17.95 -9.95 9.44
N GLU A 49 -17.78 -10.81 10.44
CA GLU A 49 -17.83 -10.48 11.86
C GLU A 49 -16.72 -9.53 12.33
N GLU A 50 -15.61 -9.43 11.58
CA GLU A 50 -14.54 -8.47 11.85
C GLU A 50 -14.87 -7.07 11.31
N LEU A 51 -15.92 -6.94 10.48
CA LEU A 51 -16.30 -5.70 9.82
C LEU A 51 -17.41 -5.00 10.61
N GLU A 52 -17.24 -3.70 10.85
CA GLU A 52 -18.32 -2.88 11.43
C GLU A 52 -19.56 -2.85 10.52
N TYR A 53 -19.35 -2.81 9.20
CA TYR A 53 -20.42 -2.86 8.19
C TYR A 53 -20.00 -3.69 6.97
N PRO A 54 -20.48 -4.94 6.81
CA PRO A 54 -20.16 -5.81 5.68
C PRO A 54 -20.95 -5.43 4.41
N THR A 55 -20.62 -4.27 3.85
CA THR A 55 -21.24 -3.71 2.63
C THR A 55 -20.55 -4.19 1.35
N GLU A 56 -21.20 -3.96 0.20
CA GLU A 56 -20.68 -4.21 -1.15
C GLU A 56 -19.35 -3.49 -1.44
N ALA A 57 -19.05 -2.42 -0.69
CA ALA A 57 -17.77 -1.71 -0.79
C ALA A 57 -16.58 -2.60 -0.35
N TRP A 58 -16.79 -3.60 0.50
CA TRP A 58 -15.76 -4.57 0.86
C TRP A 58 -15.52 -5.60 -0.23
N ALA A 59 -16.59 -6.09 -0.88
CA ALA A 59 -16.45 -6.94 -2.06
C ALA A 59 -15.65 -6.23 -3.16
N ALA A 60 -15.97 -4.96 -3.43
CA ALA A 60 -15.23 -4.15 -4.40
C ALA A 60 -13.75 -3.94 -4.03
N GLN A 61 -13.42 -3.86 -2.73
CA GLN A 61 -12.05 -3.66 -2.27
C GLN A 61 -11.11 -4.82 -2.62
N GLU A 62 -11.63 -6.02 -2.87
CA GLU A 62 -10.83 -7.16 -3.30
C GLU A 62 -10.11 -6.88 -4.64
N PHE A 63 -10.72 -6.10 -5.56
CA PHE A 63 -10.05 -5.67 -6.79
C PHE A 63 -8.76 -4.87 -6.52
N ARG A 64 -8.65 -4.17 -5.39
CA ARG A 64 -7.42 -3.43 -5.04
C ARG A 64 -6.29 -4.37 -4.64
N LYS A 65 -6.57 -5.43 -3.86
CA LYS A 65 -5.58 -6.47 -3.52
C LYS A 65 -5.10 -7.16 -4.79
N ALA A 66 -6.07 -7.49 -5.63
CA ALA A 66 -5.88 -8.20 -6.87
C ALA A 66 -5.04 -7.36 -7.86
N THR A 67 -5.35 -6.07 -8.04
CA THR A 67 -4.58 -5.13 -8.88
C THR A 67 -3.12 -5.02 -8.45
N VAL A 68 -2.85 -4.91 -7.14
CA VAL A 68 -1.47 -4.83 -6.63
C VAL A 68 -0.66 -6.06 -7.03
N LEU A 69 -1.23 -7.26 -6.86
CA LEU A 69 -0.55 -8.51 -7.21
C LEU A 69 -0.34 -8.66 -8.72
N PHE A 70 -1.31 -8.30 -9.55
CA PHE A 70 -1.14 -8.29 -11.01
C PHE A 70 -0.03 -7.35 -11.45
N LEU A 71 -0.02 -6.11 -10.94
CA LEU A 71 1.03 -5.14 -11.27
C LEU A 71 2.41 -5.57 -10.76
N ALA A 72 2.48 -6.16 -9.55
CA ALA A 72 3.74 -6.63 -8.98
C ALA A 72 4.35 -7.80 -9.76
N ALA A 73 3.52 -8.62 -10.43
CA ALA A 73 3.99 -9.73 -11.25
C ALA A 73 4.94 -9.29 -12.39
N ALA A 74 4.82 -8.05 -12.88
CA ALA A 74 5.72 -7.51 -13.89
C ALA A 74 7.17 -7.32 -13.40
N PHE A 75 7.39 -7.20 -12.09
CA PHE A 75 8.70 -6.96 -11.47
C PHE A 75 9.30 -8.20 -10.80
N ALA A 76 8.55 -9.31 -10.78
CA ALA A 76 8.91 -10.55 -10.11
C ALA A 76 9.56 -11.55 -11.09
N ASP A 77 10.36 -12.48 -10.58
CA ASP A 77 10.79 -13.63 -11.37
C ASP A 77 9.59 -14.49 -11.82
N PRO A 78 9.73 -15.34 -12.86
CA PRO A 78 8.60 -16.06 -13.44
C PRO A 78 7.79 -16.93 -12.45
N GLU A 79 8.45 -17.52 -11.46
CA GLU A 79 7.80 -18.36 -10.45
C GLU A 79 6.92 -17.52 -9.53
N ARG A 80 7.48 -16.44 -8.94
CA ARG A 80 6.71 -15.50 -8.12
C ARG A 80 5.62 -14.81 -8.90
N ALA A 81 5.91 -14.39 -10.13
CA ALA A 81 4.95 -13.74 -11.02
C ALA A 81 3.72 -14.63 -11.25
N SER A 82 3.93 -15.92 -11.50
CA SER A 82 2.83 -16.89 -11.66
C SER A 82 1.99 -17.02 -10.39
N ARG A 83 2.64 -17.12 -9.22
CA ARG A 83 1.95 -17.15 -7.92
C ARG A 83 1.13 -15.90 -7.66
N TYR A 84 1.65 -14.73 -8.00
CA TYR A 84 0.96 -13.45 -7.83
C TYR A 84 -0.27 -13.36 -8.73
N ARG A 85 -0.12 -13.69 -10.02
CA ARG A 85 -1.24 -13.70 -10.97
C ARG A 85 -2.35 -14.66 -10.54
N LEU A 86 -1.99 -15.86 -10.08
CA LEU A 86 -2.96 -16.84 -9.58
C LEU A 86 -3.75 -16.29 -8.39
N LYS A 87 -3.06 -15.80 -7.34
CA LYS A 87 -3.74 -15.24 -6.17
C LYS A 87 -4.58 -14.01 -6.53
N ALA A 88 -4.10 -13.18 -7.44
CA ALA A 88 -4.81 -12.02 -7.92
C ALA A 88 -6.10 -12.38 -8.68
N ALA A 89 -6.07 -13.42 -9.52
CA ALA A 89 -7.25 -13.94 -10.19
C ALA A 89 -8.31 -14.39 -9.17
N LEU A 90 -7.89 -15.16 -8.15
CA LEU A 90 -8.79 -15.61 -7.07
C LEU A 90 -9.45 -14.45 -6.33
N PHE A 91 -8.71 -13.38 -6.01
CA PHE A 91 -9.32 -12.21 -5.38
C PHE A 91 -10.33 -11.50 -6.30
N ALA A 92 -10.05 -11.42 -7.60
CA ALA A 92 -10.93 -10.77 -8.55
C ALA A 92 -12.21 -11.58 -8.82
N GLU A 93 -12.09 -12.90 -8.94
CA GLU A 93 -13.23 -13.81 -9.06
C GLU A 93 -14.11 -13.71 -7.82
N LYS A 94 -13.52 -13.80 -6.62
CA LYS A 94 -14.23 -13.62 -5.36
C LYS A 94 -14.90 -12.24 -5.25
N ALA A 95 -14.27 -11.18 -5.74
CA ALA A 95 -14.86 -9.86 -5.78
C ALA A 95 -16.17 -9.84 -6.58
N TRP A 96 -16.17 -10.45 -7.77
CA TRP A 96 -17.35 -10.56 -8.62
C TRP A 96 -18.43 -11.44 -7.99
N GLU A 97 -18.06 -12.59 -7.44
CA GLU A 97 -18.97 -13.49 -6.74
C GLU A 97 -19.70 -12.78 -5.59
N GLU A 98 -18.96 -12.07 -4.73
CA GLU A 98 -19.55 -11.36 -3.59
C GLU A 98 -20.38 -10.15 -4.04
N LEU A 99 -19.92 -9.38 -5.04
CA LEU A 99 -20.69 -8.25 -5.57
C LEU A 99 -22.04 -8.70 -6.11
N ASN A 100 -22.08 -9.80 -6.85
CA ASN A 100 -23.33 -10.33 -7.43
C ASN A 100 -24.35 -10.80 -6.39
N ARG A 101 -23.97 -10.93 -5.11
CA ARG A 101 -24.90 -11.26 -4.01
C ARG A 101 -25.63 -10.05 -3.46
N PHE A 102 -25.14 -8.83 -3.70
CA PHE A 102 -25.79 -7.61 -3.23
C PHE A 102 -26.81 -7.10 -4.25
N GLU A 103 -27.99 -6.70 -3.78
CA GLU A 103 -28.99 -6.05 -4.63
C GLU A 103 -28.48 -4.70 -5.18
N THR A 104 -27.69 -3.97 -4.38
CA THR A 104 -27.15 -2.63 -4.69
C THR A 104 -25.69 -2.66 -5.14
N TRP A 105 -25.30 -3.67 -5.91
CA TRP A 105 -23.90 -3.89 -6.28
C TRP A 105 -23.23 -2.76 -7.09
N ILE A 106 -23.99 -1.87 -7.74
CA ILE A 106 -23.47 -0.66 -8.41
C ILE A 106 -23.91 0.61 -7.66
N ASN A 107 -23.26 0.89 -6.54
CA ASN A 107 -23.27 2.24 -5.96
C ASN A 107 -22.05 3.06 -6.47
N PRO A 108 -22.04 4.40 -6.32
CA PRO A 108 -20.94 5.24 -6.84
C PRO A 108 -19.55 4.85 -6.32
N ARG A 109 -19.45 4.43 -5.05
CA ARG A 109 -18.18 4.01 -4.42
C ARG A 109 -17.67 2.71 -5.01
N THR A 110 -18.54 1.72 -5.14
CA THR A 110 -18.23 0.41 -5.74
C THR A 110 -17.87 0.57 -7.22
N ALA A 111 -18.67 1.33 -7.98
CA ALA A 111 -18.41 1.63 -9.37
C ALA A 111 -17.04 2.30 -9.56
N ALA A 112 -16.68 3.28 -8.72
CA ALA A 112 -15.37 3.93 -8.79
C ALA A 112 -14.21 2.95 -8.55
N VAL A 113 -14.37 1.97 -7.66
CA VAL A 113 -13.35 0.94 -7.44
C VAL A 113 -13.26 0.01 -8.64
N ILE A 114 -14.40 -0.47 -9.15
CA ILE A 114 -14.45 -1.35 -10.33
C ILE A 114 -13.78 -0.68 -11.53
N PHE A 115 -14.16 0.55 -11.89
CA PHE A 115 -13.60 1.22 -13.07
C PHE A 115 -12.10 1.49 -12.97
N ASN A 116 -11.57 1.75 -11.77
CA ASN A 116 -10.15 2.01 -11.61
C ASN A 116 -9.30 0.74 -11.46
N GLN A 117 -9.87 -0.35 -10.94
CA GLN A 117 -9.12 -1.52 -10.49
C GLN A 117 -9.46 -2.77 -11.30
N ALA A 118 -10.75 -3.03 -11.57
CA ALA A 118 -11.20 -4.22 -12.30
C ALA A 118 -10.60 -4.30 -13.72
N VAL A 119 -10.32 -3.16 -14.36
CA VAL A 119 -9.73 -3.09 -15.71
C VAL A 119 -8.37 -3.81 -15.80
N TRP A 120 -7.57 -3.80 -14.73
CA TRP A 120 -6.27 -4.47 -14.71
C TRP A 120 -6.37 -5.98 -14.80
N HIS A 121 -7.47 -6.56 -14.29
CA HIS A 121 -7.75 -7.99 -14.37
C HIS A 121 -8.00 -8.43 -15.80
N LEU A 122 -8.72 -7.60 -16.56
CA LEU A 122 -9.04 -7.87 -17.96
C LEU A 122 -7.81 -7.63 -18.86
N GLY A 123 -7.00 -6.62 -18.56
CA GLY A 123 -5.84 -6.25 -19.37
C GLY A 123 -4.58 -7.11 -19.17
N GLN A 124 -4.33 -7.62 -17.96
CA GLN A 124 -3.06 -8.32 -17.65
C GLN A 124 -3.08 -9.84 -17.86
N ALA A 125 -4.20 -10.41 -18.31
CA ALA A 125 -4.16 -11.72 -18.96
C ALA A 125 -3.23 -11.72 -20.21
N ALA A 126 -2.92 -10.54 -20.77
CA ALA A 126 -2.18 -10.39 -22.03
C ALA A 126 -0.75 -9.82 -21.91
N SER A 127 -0.31 -9.29 -20.76
CA SER A 127 1.02 -8.65 -20.66
C SER A 127 2.11 -9.63 -20.24
N ALA A 128 2.99 -9.94 -21.20
CA ALA A 128 4.27 -10.60 -20.95
C ALA A 128 5.12 -9.78 -19.96
N ALA A 129 5.97 -10.46 -19.20
CA ALA A 129 6.94 -9.79 -18.34
C ALA A 129 7.81 -8.85 -19.19
N CYS A 130 7.94 -7.58 -18.79
CA CYS A 130 8.88 -6.70 -19.47
C CYS A 130 10.30 -7.17 -19.13
N GLU A 131 11.12 -7.44 -20.13
CA GLU A 131 12.53 -7.75 -19.96
C GLU A 131 13.25 -6.62 -19.19
N CYS A 132 12.85 -5.38 -19.44
CA CYS A 132 13.26 -4.18 -18.70
C CYS A 132 12.97 -4.27 -17.18
N CYS A 133 11.84 -4.86 -16.78
CA CYS A 133 11.43 -4.94 -15.37
C CYS A 133 12.11 -6.11 -14.64
N LEU A 134 12.70 -7.04 -15.38
CA LEU A 134 13.43 -8.20 -14.85
C LEU A 134 14.94 -7.92 -14.70
N GLN A 135 15.45 -6.83 -15.25
CA GLN A 135 16.84 -6.43 -15.11
C GLN A 135 17.20 -6.29 -13.63
N ARG A 136 18.05 -7.20 -13.15
CA ARG A 136 18.60 -7.16 -11.80
C ARG A 136 19.83 -6.29 -11.81
N THR A 137 19.89 -5.31 -10.92
CA THR A 137 21.17 -4.70 -10.58
C THR A 137 21.90 -5.61 -9.61
N ASN A 138 23.13 -6.01 -9.94
CA ASN A 138 23.97 -6.82 -9.05
C ASN A 138 24.53 -6.02 -7.86
N ASN A 139 24.08 -4.77 -7.69
CA ASN A 139 24.63 -3.89 -6.67
C ASN A 139 24.02 -4.26 -5.31
N PRO A 140 24.83 -4.59 -4.28
CA PRO A 140 24.30 -4.91 -2.98
C PRO A 140 23.56 -3.68 -2.41
N LEU A 141 22.26 -3.82 -2.15
CA LEU A 141 21.54 -2.79 -1.41
C LEU A 141 22.01 -2.77 0.04
N ASN A 142 22.67 -1.69 0.41
CA ASN A 142 22.90 -1.34 1.79
C ASN A 142 21.63 -0.66 2.35
N VAL A 143 20.61 -1.47 2.58
CA VAL A 143 19.49 -1.09 3.44
C VAL A 143 20.00 -1.19 4.87
N GLY A 144 20.10 -0.04 5.55
CA GLY A 144 20.52 0.04 6.94
C GLY A 144 19.75 -0.91 7.86
N PRO A 145 20.17 -1.04 9.13
CA PRO A 145 19.55 -1.99 10.06
C PRO A 145 18.04 -1.76 10.16
N ARG A 146 17.27 -2.84 10.32
CA ARG A 146 15.81 -2.77 10.50
C ARG A 146 15.49 -1.95 11.74
N GLU A 147 14.99 -0.75 11.54
CA GLU A 147 14.48 0.08 12.63
C GLU A 147 13.08 -0.36 13.03
N ARG A 148 12.80 -0.34 14.34
CA ARG A 148 11.45 -0.58 14.84
C ARG A 148 10.63 0.68 14.59
N PHE A 149 9.49 0.55 13.90
CA PHE A 149 8.57 1.68 13.75
C PHE A 149 8.10 2.14 15.13
N LEU A 150 8.40 3.40 15.47
CA LEU A 150 7.92 4.05 16.67
C LEU A 150 6.74 4.96 16.29
N PRO A 151 5.51 4.65 16.75
CA PRO A 151 4.37 5.50 16.48
C PRO A 151 4.64 6.95 16.92
N GLN A 152 4.13 7.92 16.17
CA GLN A 152 4.37 9.33 16.45
C GLN A 152 3.97 9.73 17.87
N LYS A 153 2.89 9.14 18.41
CA LYS A 153 2.47 9.31 19.81
C LYS A 153 3.53 8.82 20.81
N ALA A 154 4.15 7.67 20.53
CA ALA A 154 5.20 7.10 21.38
C ALA A 154 6.46 7.98 21.34
N LEU A 155 6.83 8.49 20.15
CA LEU A 155 7.93 9.45 19.99
C LEU A 155 7.69 10.73 20.80
N VAL A 156 6.51 11.33 20.69
CA VAL A 156 6.16 12.54 21.46
C VAL A 156 6.21 12.26 22.97
N ARG A 157 5.72 11.10 23.42
CA ARG A 157 5.79 10.70 24.83
C ARG A 157 7.23 10.55 25.32
N GLN A 158 8.11 9.95 24.52
CA GLN A 158 9.54 9.85 24.82
C GLN A 158 10.21 11.23 24.85
N MET A 159 9.82 12.15 23.95
CA MET A 159 10.33 13.51 23.94
C MET A 159 9.96 14.29 25.21
N LEU A 160 8.73 14.12 25.72
CA LEU A 160 8.26 14.79 26.94
C LEU A 160 8.90 14.20 28.20
N THR A 161 9.16 12.89 28.22
CA THR A 161 9.71 12.18 29.40
C THR A 161 11.24 12.23 29.49
N SER A 162 11.95 12.44 28.37
CA SER A 162 13.40 12.53 28.36
C SER A 162 13.88 13.97 28.39
N ALA A 163 14.50 14.39 29.50
CA ALA A 163 15.09 15.72 29.68
C ALA A 163 16.04 16.12 28.54
N LYS A 164 16.72 15.15 27.91
CA LYS A 164 17.64 15.38 26.79
C LYS A 164 16.96 15.86 25.50
N LEU A 165 15.65 15.65 25.36
CA LEU A 165 14.89 16.00 24.15
C LEU A 165 14.12 17.34 24.29
N TRP A 166 14.12 17.95 25.48
CA TRP A 166 13.51 19.25 25.75
C TRP A 166 14.09 20.41 24.92
N PRO A 167 15.40 20.48 24.61
CA PRO A 167 15.94 21.51 23.73
C PRO A 167 15.30 21.47 22.33
N ARG A 168 15.03 20.25 21.80
CA ARG A 168 14.34 20.06 20.51
C ARG A 168 12.89 20.53 20.55
N ILE A 169 12.20 20.35 21.68
CA ILE A 169 10.85 20.87 21.89
C ILE A 169 10.89 22.40 21.95
N ALA A 170 11.79 22.97 22.74
CA ALA A 170 11.96 24.42 22.87
C ALA A 170 12.22 25.09 21.52
N VAL A 171 13.13 24.56 20.70
CA VAL A 171 13.40 25.07 19.34
C VAL A 171 12.16 25.01 18.45
N ARG A 172 11.34 23.97 18.54
CA ARG A 172 10.09 23.89 17.75
C ARG A 172 9.03 24.88 18.22
N LEU A 173 9.01 25.20 19.52
CA LEU A 173 8.12 26.21 20.10
C LEU A 173 8.60 27.63 19.81
N LEU A 174 9.89 27.86 19.60
CA LEU A 174 10.38 29.17 19.15
C LEU A 174 9.83 29.57 17.77
N ASN A 175 9.32 28.63 16.97
CA ASN A 175 8.56 28.98 15.77
C ASN A 175 7.19 29.58 16.18
N PRO A 176 6.91 30.85 15.86
CA PRO A 176 5.69 31.53 16.27
C PRO A 176 4.43 30.80 15.80
N TYR A 177 4.44 30.19 14.62
CA TYR A 177 3.31 29.41 14.10
C TYR A 177 2.93 28.24 15.02
N ASN A 178 3.93 27.55 15.57
CA ASN A 178 3.70 26.42 16.48
C ASN A 178 3.19 26.90 17.85
N CYS A 179 3.70 28.03 18.36
CA CYS A 179 3.22 28.66 19.58
C CYS A 179 1.74 29.08 19.48
N PHE A 180 1.36 29.77 18.40
CA PHE A 180 -0.03 30.15 18.16
C PHE A 180 -0.95 28.93 18.05
N ARG A 181 -0.52 27.89 17.33
CA ARG A 181 -1.27 26.65 17.21
C ARG A 181 -1.47 25.96 18.57
N LEU A 182 -0.45 25.95 19.42
CA LEU A 182 -0.54 25.37 20.76
C LEU A 182 -1.47 26.16 21.68
N ALA A 183 -1.34 27.49 21.67
CA ALA A 183 -2.23 28.38 22.42
C ALA A 183 -3.70 28.21 21.98
N TRP A 184 -3.95 28.09 20.68
CA TRP A 184 -5.29 27.85 20.13
C TRP A 184 -5.86 26.48 20.55
N ILE A 185 -5.05 25.41 20.50
CA ILE A 185 -5.46 24.08 20.97
C ILE A 185 -5.80 24.10 22.46
N LEU A 186 -4.97 24.75 23.28
CA LEU A 186 -5.20 24.86 24.73
C LEU A 186 -6.45 25.69 25.06
N TRP A 187 -6.67 26.78 24.32
CA TRP A 187 -7.88 27.60 24.45
C TRP A 187 -9.15 26.82 24.11
N ARG A 188 -9.13 26.03 23.02
CA ARG A 188 -10.24 25.16 22.59
C ARG A 188 -10.47 23.94 23.50
N TRP A 189 -9.48 23.54 24.30
CA TRP A 189 -9.65 22.43 25.24
C TRP A 189 -10.21 22.90 26.59
N ARG A 190 -10.06 24.19 26.90
CA ARG A 190 -10.52 24.82 28.16
C ARG A 190 -11.92 25.43 28.06
N ASN A 191 -12.37 25.79 26.86
CA ASN A 191 -13.73 26.25 26.54
C ASN A 191 -14.45 25.21 25.68
#